data_AF-A0A524M153-F1
#
_entry.id   AF-A0A524M153-F1
#
_cell.length_a   1.000
_cell.length_b   1.000
_cell.length_c   1.000
_cell.angle_alpha   90.00
_cell.angle_beta   90.00
_cell.angle_gamma   90.00
#
_symmetry.space_group_name_H-M   'P 1'
#
loop_
_entity.id
_entity.type
_entity.pdbx_description
1 polymer ?
#
loop_
_entity_poly.entity_id
_entity_poly.type
_entity_poly.pdbx_seq_one_letter_code
_entity_poly.pdbx_strand_id
1 'polypeptide(L)'
;MKARTKLIFLFLLVYLAGVLFFWPFSEVSGDSGNKGLQKNLPGAETKNLEPSSSLVSEESVAPGKSSRTYSWNYEGYRWHLTLLLDDKLYDAYKSRTRKREYDLFASDPYDDWLIKNIADTLISLSKEYGLEENKVPGLCVSFIQSLNYTSDVASSGYDQYPRFPYETLYDNGGDCEDTSILSVAILQEMGYDVVLLELPEHMALGIKCDPEPKGRNFEYKNNHYYYLETTGSNWQIGEMPDEYKDEPVQVIPVYRRPLVNLDFNAQCEYSQKEGVVDVNVTLRNVGSEIAEDTTIYVALQADDEIRAWDQVESDPVNVEPEESYQFIAKGLRVPGGKTFRVYVRAIGENLFSEEIMSEWVSI
;
A
#
# COMPACT_ATOMS: atom_id res chain seq x y z
N MET A 1 9.07 38.87 10.17
CA MET A 1 10.11 38.58 9.15
C MET A 1 9.43 38.55 7.78
N LYS A 2 9.92 39.31 6.79
CA LYS A 2 9.33 39.31 5.45
C LYS A 2 9.72 38.01 4.74
N ALA A 3 8.75 37.14 4.47
CA ALA A 3 8.94 35.98 3.60
C ALA A 3 9.46 36.45 2.24
N ARG A 4 10.58 35.88 1.78
CA ARG A 4 11.13 36.15 0.45
C ARG A 4 10.40 35.25 -0.54
N THR A 5 9.40 35.79 -1.22
CA THR A 5 8.73 35.09 -2.32
C THR A 5 9.58 35.23 -3.58
N LYS A 6 10.21 34.14 -4.03
CA LYS A 6 10.68 34.01 -5.42
C LYS A 6 9.72 33.05 -6.12
N LEU A 7 8.93 33.58 -7.06
CA LEU A 7 8.01 32.80 -7.89
C LEU A 7 8.70 32.53 -9.23
N ILE A 8 9.03 31.28 -9.52
CA ILE A 8 9.56 30.85 -10.82
C ILE A 8 8.78 29.61 -11.25
N PHE A 9 8.11 29.69 -12.38
CA PHE A 9 7.38 28.59 -13.00
C PHE A 9 8.37 27.70 -13.75
N LEU A 10 8.56 26.46 -13.32
CA LEU A 10 9.28 25.44 -14.08
C LEU A 10 8.24 24.56 -14.79
N PHE A 11 8.04 24.78 -16.10
CA PHE A 11 7.27 23.87 -16.94
C PHE A 11 8.19 22.73 -17.39
N LEU A 12 8.00 21.53 -16.83
CA LEU A 12 8.56 20.30 -17.39
C LEU A 12 7.56 19.69 -18.36
N LEU A 13 7.93 19.63 -19.64
CA LEU A 13 7.14 19.04 -20.72
C LEU A 13 7.20 17.51 -20.61
N VAL A 14 6.07 16.86 -20.34
CA VAL A 14 5.97 15.39 -20.27
C VAL A 14 5.61 14.83 -21.65
N TYR A 15 6.45 13.92 -22.18
CA TYR A 15 6.14 13.11 -23.35
C TYR A 15 5.52 11.80 -22.88
N LEU A 16 4.23 11.58 -23.13
CA LEU A 16 3.56 10.30 -22.88
C LEU A 16 3.96 9.32 -23.99
N ALA A 17 4.71 8.27 -23.66
CA ALA A 17 4.76 7.03 -24.43
C ALA A 17 3.90 5.98 -23.70
N GLY A 18 3.03 5.32 -24.46
CA GLY A 18 1.81 4.69 -23.96
C GLY A 18 1.97 3.32 -23.32
N VAL A 19 0.93 2.96 -22.55
CA VAL A 19 0.62 1.59 -22.15
C VAL A 19 -0.80 1.30 -22.63
N LEU A 20 -0.92 0.19 -23.36
CA LEU A 20 -2.09 -0.27 -24.11
C LEU A 20 -3.03 -1.10 -23.22
N PHE A 21 -4.33 -0.83 -23.38
CA PHE A 21 -5.50 -1.70 -23.18
C PHE A 21 -5.58 -2.61 -21.95
N PHE A 22 -6.38 -2.20 -20.97
CA PHE A 22 -7.11 -3.12 -20.08
C PHE A 22 -8.63 -2.91 -20.25
N TRP A 23 -9.34 -4.01 -20.45
CA TRP A 23 -10.80 -4.10 -20.58
C TRP A 23 -11.34 -4.60 -19.25
N PRO A 24 -12.27 -3.89 -18.56
CA PRO A 24 -12.89 -4.46 -17.37
C PRO A 24 -14.10 -5.30 -17.80
N PHE A 25 -14.12 -6.56 -17.38
CA PHE A 25 -15.34 -7.34 -17.26
C PHE A 25 -16.04 -6.94 -15.96
N SER A 26 -17.31 -6.57 -16.05
CA SER A 26 -18.17 -6.27 -14.91
C SER A 26 -18.85 -7.55 -14.42
N GLU A 27 -18.85 -7.77 -13.10
CA GLU A 27 -19.85 -8.62 -12.45
C GLU A 27 -20.71 -7.78 -11.51
N VAL A 28 -22.01 -7.90 -11.74
CA VAL A 28 -23.11 -7.34 -10.96
C VAL A 28 -23.50 -8.40 -9.93
N SER A 29 -23.63 -8.03 -8.66
CA SER A 29 -24.59 -8.69 -7.78
C SER A 29 -25.23 -7.66 -6.84
N GLY A 30 -26.55 -7.77 -6.70
CA GLY A 30 -27.42 -6.76 -6.13
C GLY A 30 -27.71 -6.95 -4.64
N ASP A 31 -27.82 -5.79 -3.99
CA ASP A 31 -28.70 -5.35 -2.90
C ASP A 31 -29.37 -6.39 -1.96
N SER A 32 -29.20 -6.16 -0.66
CA SER A 32 -30.28 -6.23 0.31
C SER A 32 -29.89 -5.48 1.58
N GLY A 33 -30.39 -4.25 1.72
CA GLY A 33 -30.18 -3.40 2.89
C GLY A 33 -30.72 -3.95 4.21
N ASN A 34 -30.22 -3.38 5.31
CA ASN A 34 -30.96 -3.32 6.55
C ASN A 34 -30.62 -2.05 7.35
N LYS A 35 -31.67 -1.39 7.85
CA LYS A 35 -31.62 -0.14 8.60
C LYS A 35 -31.36 -0.40 10.09
N GLY A 36 -30.52 0.44 10.67
CA GLY A 36 -30.66 0.94 12.04
C GLY A 36 -29.73 0.33 13.09
N LEU A 37 -28.87 1.14 13.71
CA LEU A 37 -29.19 1.88 14.94
C LEU A 37 -28.02 2.79 15.31
N GLN A 38 -28.28 4.10 15.41
CA GLN A 38 -27.39 5.06 16.07
C GLN A 38 -27.21 4.69 17.54
N LYS A 39 -25.97 4.52 17.98
CA LYS A 39 -25.58 4.67 19.39
C LYS A 39 -24.56 5.80 19.50
N ASN A 40 -25.00 6.86 20.17
CA ASN A 40 -24.18 7.99 20.59
C ASN A 40 -23.12 7.52 21.60
N LEU A 41 -21.85 7.88 21.37
CA LEU A 41 -20.84 8.03 22.42
C LEU A 41 -20.14 9.40 22.29
N PRO A 42 -19.67 9.98 23.41
CA PRO A 42 -19.54 11.42 23.55
C PRO A 42 -18.17 11.96 23.11
N GLY A 43 -18.24 13.05 22.33
CA GLY A 43 -17.36 14.22 22.32
C GLY A 43 -15.87 14.03 22.67
N ALA A 44 -15.06 13.76 21.65
CA ALA A 44 -13.70 14.30 21.62
C ALA A 44 -13.81 15.79 21.25
N GLU A 45 -13.45 16.66 22.20
CA GLU A 45 -13.42 18.10 22.00
C GLU A 45 -12.47 18.44 20.84
N THR A 46 -13.04 18.92 19.74
CA THR A 46 -12.32 19.60 18.66
C THR A 46 -11.72 20.89 19.21
N LYS A 47 -10.50 20.81 19.73
CA LYS A 47 -9.66 21.99 19.88
C LYS A 47 -9.33 22.49 18.48
N ASN A 48 -9.94 23.63 18.14
CA ASN A 48 -9.61 24.43 16.97
C ASN A 48 -8.10 24.69 16.92
N LEU A 49 -7.41 23.91 16.10
CA LEU A 49 -6.07 24.23 15.62
C LEU A 49 -6.21 25.39 14.64
N GLU A 50 -5.37 26.42 14.80
CA GLU A 50 -5.31 27.58 13.90
C GLU A 50 -5.16 27.15 12.43
N PRO A 51 -5.59 27.97 11.45
CA PRO A 51 -5.61 27.54 10.05
C PRO A 51 -4.19 27.23 9.59
N SER A 52 -3.97 25.97 9.22
CA SER A 52 -2.75 25.52 8.56
C SER A 52 -2.44 26.46 7.39
N SER A 53 -1.20 26.94 7.33
CA SER A 53 -0.69 27.76 6.24
C SER A 53 -0.54 27.04 4.89
N SER A 54 -1.05 25.80 4.82
CA SER A 54 -1.13 24.99 3.62
C SER A 54 -2.27 25.45 2.71
N LEU A 55 -2.00 25.54 1.40
CA LEU A 55 -2.98 25.87 0.39
C LEU A 55 -2.82 24.92 -0.80
N VAL A 56 -3.95 24.43 -1.30
CA VAL A 56 -4.02 23.59 -2.49
C VAL A 56 -4.80 24.34 -3.55
N SER A 57 -4.26 24.41 -4.76
CA SER A 57 -4.95 24.97 -5.92
C SER A 57 -4.96 23.96 -7.05
N GLU A 58 -6.08 23.83 -7.74
CA GLU A 58 -6.26 22.86 -8.83
C GLU A 58 -6.77 23.54 -10.10
N GLU A 59 -6.17 23.17 -11.23
CA GLU A 59 -6.51 23.67 -12.56
C GLU A 59 -6.80 22.49 -13.50
N SER A 60 -7.95 22.53 -14.19
CA SER A 60 -8.28 21.52 -15.20
C SER A 60 -7.35 21.66 -16.41
N VAL A 61 -6.64 20.58 -16.78
CA VAL A 61 -5.73 20.52 -17.94
C VAL A 61 -6.47 19.96 -19.16
N ALA A 62 -7.25 18.91 -18.95
CA ALA A 62 -8.09 18.26 -19.96
C ALA A 62 -9.25 17.52 -19.25
N PRO A 63 -10.27 17.02 -19.96
CA PRO A 63 -11.30 16.20 -19.33
C PRO A 63 -10.70 15.00 -18.57
N GLY A 64 -10.94 14.94 -17.26
CA GLY A 64 -10.41 13.91 -16.36
C GLY A 64 -8.91 14.04 -16.05
N LYS A 65 -8.31 15.20 -16.29
CA LYS A 65 -6.91 15.49 -15.92
C LYS A 65 -6.78 16.88 -15.30
N SER A 66 -6.15 16.96 -14.14
CA SER A 66 -5.93 18.22 -13.43
C SER A 66 -4.46 18.43 -13.10
N SER A 67 -4.08 19.69 -12.91
CA SER A 67 -2.81 20.11 -12.36
C SER A 67 -3.08 20.64 -10.96
N ARG A 68 -2.53 19.99 -9.94
CA ARG A 68 -2.70 20.38 -8.55
C ARG A 68 -1.40 20.89 -7.96
N THR A 69 -1.43 22.07 -7.37
CA THR A 69 -0.29 22.67 -6.68
C THR A 69 -0.53 22.65 -5.17
N TYR A 70 0.36 21.98 -4.46
CA TYR A 70 0.47 21.96 -3.01
C TYR A 70 1.41 23.06 -2.57
N SER A 71 1.03 23.83 -1.56
CA SER A 71 1.86 24.89 -1.00
C SER A 71 1.93 24.76 0.51
N TRP A 72 3.14 24.73 1.07
CA TRP A 72 3.36 24.62 2.52
C TRP A 72 4.54 25.48 2.97
N ASN A 73 4.71 25.64 4.28
CA ASN A 73 5.85 26.38 4.84
C ASN A 73 6.77 25.42 5.58
N TYR A 74 8.09 25.59 5.39
CA TYR A 74 9.12 24.83 6.11
C TYR A 74 10.43 25.62 6.14
N GLU A 75 11.10 25.63 7.29
CA GLU A 75 12.37 26.34 7.52
C GLU A 75 12.38 27.81 7.04
N GLY A 76 11.25 28.51 7.24
CA GLY A 76 11.09 29.92 6.86
C GLY A 76 10.86 30.19 5.36
N TYR A 77 10.76 29.14 4.55
CA TYR A 77 10.42 29.21 3.12
C TYR A 77 8.99 28.75 2.87
N ARG A 78 8.40 29.26 1.78
CA ARG A 78 7.15 28.74 1.22
C ARG A 78 7.49 27.86 0.02
N TRP A 79 7.15 26.60 0.11
CA TRP A 79 7.44 25.57 -0.88
C TRP A 79 6.21 25.29 -1.74
N HIS A 80 6.45 24.81 -2.95
CA HIS A 80 5.41 24.48 -3.91
C HIS A 80 5.78 23.17 -4.63
N LEU A 81 4.80 22.28 -4.77
CA LEU A 81 4.90 21.07 -5.58
C LEU A 81 3.67 21.00 -6.47
N THR A 82 3.86 20.83 -7.78
CA THR A 82 2.76 20.72 -8.74
C THR A 82 2.76 19.32 -9.35
N LEU A 83 1.64 18.63 -9.25
CA LEU A 83 1.43 17.29 -9.78
C LEU A 83 0.34 17.29 -10.85
N LEU A 84 0.51 16.42 -11.86
CA LEU A 84 -0.54 16.12 -12.84
C LEU A 84 -1.31 14.89 -12.37
N LEU A 85 -2.62 15.05 -12.19
CA LEU A 85 -3.54 14.02 -11.74
C LEU A 85 -4.45 13.57 -12.90
N ASP A 86 -4.83 12.30 -12.90
CA ASP A 86 -5.61 11.65 -13.97
C ASP A 86 -6.67 10.75 -13.33
N ASP A 87 -7.95 11.08 -13.53
CA ASP A 87 -9.09 10.39 -12.93
C ASP A 87 -9.09 8.89 -13.31
N LYS A 88 -8.64 8.55 -14.52
CA LYS A 88 -8.58 7.15 -14.96
C LYS A 88 -7.50 6.36 -14.24
N LEU A 89 -6.37 7.02 -13.94
CA LEU A 89 -5.31 6.41 -13.17
C LEU A 89 -5.77 6.20 -11.72
N TYR A 90 -6.44 7.20 -11.13
CA TYR A 90 -7.06 7.06 -9.82
C TYR A 90 -8.07 5.91 -9.76
N ASP A 91 -8.96 5.79 -10.75
CA ASP A 91 -9.90 4.68 -10.85
C ASP A 91 -9.19 3.32 -11.00
N ALA A 92 -8.08 3.27 -11.75
CA ALA A 92 -7.26 2.07 -11.85
C ALA A 92 -6.66 1.69 -10.49
N TYR A 93 -6.10 2.63 -9.73
CA TYR A 93 -5.60 2.39 -8.37
C TYR A 93 -6.71 1.86 -7.45
N LYS A 94 -7.89 2.48 -7.42
CA LYS A 94 -9.03 2.01 -6.59
C LYS A 94 -9.50 0.59 -6.92
N SER A 95 -9.32 0.17 -8.17
CA SER A 95 -9.74 -1.17 -8.63
C SER A 95 -8.80 -2.29 -8.19
N ARG A 96 -7.60 -1.94 -7.71
CA ARG A 96 -6.60 -2.91 -7.26
C ARG A 96 -6.98 -3.49 -5.90
N THR A 97 -6.59 -4.74 -5.67
CA THR A 97 -6.82 -5.39 -4.37
C THR A 97 -5.96 -4.76 -3.27
N ARG A 98 -6.55 -4.58 -2.08
CA ARG A 98 -5.87 -4.15 -0.85
C ARG A 98 -5.36 -5.32 -0.01
N LYS A 99 -5.54 -6.57 -0.45
CA LYS A 99 -5.04 -7.77 0.23
C LYS A 99 -3.52 -7.89 0.05
N ARG A 100 -2.77 -7.01 0.72
CA ARG A 100 -1.31 -6.93 0.75
C ARG A 100 -0.89 -6.19 2.04
N GLU A 101 0.37 -6.35 2.39
CA GLU A 101 0.95 -5.70 3.58
C GLU A 101 1.35 -4.23 3.29
N TYR A 102 1.43 -3.40 4.33
CA TYR A 102 1.73 -1.96 4.21
C TYR A 102 3.06 -1.64 3.52
N ASP A 103 4.08 -2.49 3.69
CA ASP A 103 5.36 -2.32 2.98
C ASP A 103 5.18 -2.34 1.46
N LEU A 104 4.25 -3.15 0.96
CA LEU A 104 3.98 -3.31 -0.48
C LEU A 104 3.14 -2.18 -1.07
N PHE A 105 2.46 -1.38 -0.25
CA PHE A 105 1.88 -0.11 -0.72
C PHE A 105 2.98 0.95 -0.90
N ALA A 106 3.93 1.02 0.04
CA ALA A 106 5.03 1.98 -0.01
C ALA A 106 6.05 1.65 -1.11
N SER A 107 6.25 0.36 -1.41
CA SER A 107 7.20 -0.10 -2.43
C SER A 107 6.55 -0.42 -3.78
N ASP A 108 5.36 0.08 -4.05
CA ASP A 108 4.57 -0.28 -5.23
C ASP A 108 5.20 0.23 -6.55
N PRO A 109 5.50 -0.64 -7.53
CA PRO A 109 6.21 -0.23 -8.74
C PRO A 109 5.39 0.68 -9.68
N TYR A 110 4.06 0.74 -9.53
CA TYR A 110 3.22 1.65 -10.32
C TYR A 110 3.39 3.11 -9.85
N ASP A 111 3.85 3.32 -8.62
CA ASP A 111 4.13 4.63 -8.04
C ASP A 111 5.56 5.12 -8.31
N ASP A 112 6.48 4.25 -8.74
CA ASP A 112 7.91 4.55 -8.93
C ASP A 112 8.17 5.87 -9.66
N TRP A 113 7.49 6.08 -10.80
CA TRP A 113 7.71 7.30 -11.59
C TRP A 113 7.23 8.56 -10.86
N LEU A 114 6.09 8.47 -10.17
CA LEU A 114 5.54 9.58 -9.40
C LEU A 114 6.44 9.91 -8.20
N ILE A 115 6.79 8.89 -7.43
CA ILE A 115 7.64 9.01 -6.24
C ILE A 115 9.01 9.57 -6.61
N LYS A 116 9.62 9.04 -7.67
CA LYS A 116 10.87 9.58 -8.22
C LYS A 116 10.76 11.03 -8.62
N ASN A 117 9.69 11.42 -9.30
CA ASN A 117 9.50 12.81 -9.72
C ASN A 117 9.38 13.76 -8.52
N ILE A 118 8.66 13.35 -7.48
CA ILE A 118 8.51 14.12 -6.23
C ILE A 118 9.86 14.23 -5.52
N ALA A 119 10.55 13.11 -5.33
CA ALA A 119 11.86 13.07 -4.67
C ALA A 119 12.89 13.96 -5.39
N ASP A 120 13.03 13.81 -6.71
CA ASP A 120 13.92 14.62 -7.54
C ASP A 120 13.58 16.12 -7.44
N THR A 121 12.29 16.46 -7.42
CA THR A 121 11.82 17.85 -7.31
C THR A 121 12.17 18.46 -5.96
N LEU A 122 11.85 17.77 -4.86
CA LEU A 122 12.15 18.24 -3.50
C LEU A 122 13.67 18.37 -3.27
N ILE A 123 14.47 17.40 -3.76
CA ILE A 123 15.94 17.47 -3.71
C ILE A 123 16.44 18.67 -4.51
N SER A 124 15.94 18.87 -5.73
CA SER A 124 16.36 19.99 -6.59
C SER A 124 16.03 21.35 -5.96
N LEU A 125 14.82 21.50 -5.44
CA LEU A 125 14.39 22.71 -4.72
C LEU A 125 15.23 22.95 -3.46
N SER A 126 15.51 21.91 -2.68
CA SER A 126 16.33 22.05 -1.47
C SER A 126 17.73 22.60 -1.78
N LYS A 127 18.36 22.12 -2.86
CA LYS A 127 19.67 22.58 -3.34
C LYS A 127 19.62 24.01 -3.85
N GLU A 128 18.59 24.37 -4.62
CA GLU A 128 18.42 25.73 -5.16
C GLU A 128 18.29 26.78 -4.06
N TYR A 129 17.57 26.45 -2.98
CA TYR A 129 17.34 27.34 -1.84
C TYR A 129 18.45 27.26 -0.78
N GLY A 130 19.43 26.38 -0.94
CA GLY A 130 20.54 26.19 -0.02
C GLY A 130 20.11 25.64 1.34
N LEU A 131 19.10 24.76 1.35
CA LEU A 131 18.67 24.05 2.55
C LEU A 131 19.77 23.08 2.99
N GLU A 132 20.04 23.03 4.29
CA GLU A 132 21.02 22.10 4.87
C GLU A 132 20.57 20.64 4.64
N GLU A 133 21.50 19.73 4.35
CA GLU A 133 21.18 18.34 3.99
C GLU A 133 20.39 17.62 5.08
N ASN A 134 20.71 17.86 6.36
CA ASN A 134 20.00 17.31 7.52
C ASN A 134 18.55 17.83 7.68
N LYS A 135 18.14 18.85 6.91
CA LYS A 135 16.78 19.41 6.90
C LYS A 135 15.94 18.87 5.74
N VAL A 136 16.54 18.17 4.78
CA VAL A 136 15.83 17.62 3.61
C VAL A 136 14.77 16.58 4.00
N PRO A 137 14.99 15.65 4.97
CA PRO A 137 13.92 14.75 5.42
C PRO A 137 12.71 15.50 5.98
N GLY A 138 12.96 16.56 6.76
CA GLY A 138 11.91 17.40 7.31
C GLY A 138 11.17 18.20 6.23
N LEU A 139 11.83 18.59 5.13
CA LEU A 139 11.16 19.19 3.98
C LEU A 139 10.14 18.22 3.37
N CYS A 140 10.53 16.96 3.17
CA CYS A 140 9.61 15.92 2.71
C CYS A 140 8.45 15.74 3.68
N VAL A 141 8.71 15.45 4.96
CA VAL A 141 7.63 15.20 5.92
C VAL A 141 6.74 16.42 6.14
N SER A 142 7.28 17.64 6.10
CA SER A 142 6.47 18.86 6.18
C SER A 142 5.51 19.03 5.00
N PHE A 143 5.84 18.50 3.82
CA PHE A 143 4.91 18.43 2.69
C PHE A 143 3.76 17.47 3.00
N ILE A 144 4.05 16.26 3.48
CA ILE A 144 3.02 15.27 3.82
C ILE A 144 2.14 15.79 4.97
N GLN A 145 2.73 16.35 6.03
CA GLN A 145 2.02 17.00 7.14
C GLN A 145 1.12 18.17 6.70
N SER A 146 1.33 18.72 5.49
CA SER A 146 0.51 19.79 4.95
C SER A 146 -0.79 19.32 4.27
N LEU A 147 -0.89 18.00 4.00
CA LEU A 147 -2.07 17.35 3.45
C LEU A 147 -3.19 17.26 4.51
N ASN A 148 -4.43 17.03 4.08
CA ASN A 148 -5.56 16.93 4.98
C ASN A 148 -5.53 15.59 5.73
N TYR A 149 -5.68 15.63 7.05
CA TYR A 149 -5.96 14.41 7.81
C TYR A 149 -7.42 13.99 7.61
N THR A 150 -7.65 12.80 7.07
CA THR A 150 -9.00 12.28 6.83
C THR A 150 -9.06 10.79 7.19
N SER A 151 -9.74 10.46 8.30
CA SER A 151 -9.93 9.06 8.72
C SER A 151 -10.63 8.23 7.65
N ASP A 152 -10.27 6.95 7.51
CA ASP A 152 -10.87 6.02 6.54
C ASP A 152 -12.39 5.93 6.55
N VAL A 153 -13.00 5.83 7.73
CA VAL A 153 -14.47 5.78 7.85
C VAL A 153 -15.14 7.03 7.25
N ALA A 154 -14.46 8.18 7.32
CA ALA A 154 -14.96 9.44 6.79
C ALA A 154 -14.68 9.61 5.28
N SER A 155 -13.67 8.95 4.73
CA SER A 155 -13.21 9.13 3.33
C SER A 155 -13.58 7.98 2.39
N SER A 156 -13.48 6.73 2.84
CA SER A 156 -13.76 5.51 2.05
C SER A 156 -15.05 4.79 2.50
N GLY A 157 -15.49 5.03 3.73
CA GLY A 157 -16.64 4.35 4.34
C GLY A 157 -16.31 2.94 4.88
N TYR A 158 -15.04 2.55 4.90
CA TYR A 158 -14.52 1.33 5.50
C TYR A 158 -13.64 1.64 6.72
N ASP A 159 -13.45 0.66 7.60
CA ASP A 159 -12.68 0.82 8.85
C ASP A 159 -11.15 0.79 8.63
N GLN A 160 -10.70 0.16 7.53
CA GLN A 160 -9.29 0.08 7.10
C GLN A 160 -9.24 0.06 5.56
N TYR A 161 -8.77 1.14 4.94
CA TYR A 161 -8.64 1.31 3.50
C TYR A 161 -7.28 1.95 3.18
N PRO A 162 -6.20 1.15 3.23
CA PRO A 162 -4.89 1.65 2.86
C PRO A 162 -4.86 2.19 1.44
N ARG A 163 -4.33 3.40 1.29
CA ARG A 163 -4.17 4.08 0.02
C ARG A 163 -2.77 3.88 -0.53
N PHE A 164 -2.70 3.70 -1.85
CA PHE A 164 -1.44 3.86 -2.55
C PHE A 164 -0.97 5.32 -2.49
N PRO A 165 0.35 5.58 -2.58
CA PRO A 165 0.88 6.94 -2.68
C PRO A 165 0.17 7.84 -3.70
N TYR A 166 -0.16 7.33 -4.90
CA TYR A 166 -0.95 8.07 -5.88
C TYR A 166 -2.31 8.54 -5.34
N GLU A 167 -3.04 7.65 -4.66
CA GLU A 167 -4.37 7.92 -4.12
C GLU A 167 -4.31 8.94 -2.98
N THR A 168 -3.34 8.83 -2.08
CA THR A 168 -3.12 9.80 -0.98
C THR A 168 -2.92 11.21 -1.52
N LEU A 169 -2.14 11.34 -2.59
CA LEU A 169 -1.93 12.63 -3.27
C LEU A 169 -3.21 13.07 -4.00
N TYR A 170 -3.86 12.17 -4.74
CA TYR A 170 -5.10 12.48 -5.47
C TYR A 170 -6.25 12.93 -4.55
N ASP A 171 -6.38 12.34 -3.37
CA ASP A 171 -7.39 12.69 -2.36
C ASP A 171 -6.97 13.89 -1.50
N ASN A 172 -5.74 14.40 -1.70
CA ASN A 172 -5.15 15.50 -0.94
C ASN A 172 -5.07 15.19 0.57
N GLY A 173 -4.79 13.94 0.91
CA GLY A 173 -4.81 13.49 2.29
C GLY A 173 -5.12 12.02 2.46
N GLY A 174 -5.07 11.62 3.72
CA GLY A 174 -5.27 10.27 4.22
C GLY A 174 -5.18 10.30 5.74
N ASP A 175 -5.16 9.14 6.38
CA ASP A 175 -4.91 9.05 7.81
C ASP A 175 -3.44 8.74 8.15
N CYS A 176 -3.17 8.25 9.36
CA CYS A 176 -1.81 8.00 9.84
C CYS A 176 -1.05 6.98 8.98
N GLU A 177 -1.75 6.00 8.43
CA GLU A 177 -1.18 4.91 7.65
C GLU A 177 -0.82 5.39 6.24
N ASP A 178 -1.78 6.00 5.54
CA ASP A 178 -1.59 6.56 4.19
C ASP A 178 -0.40 7.55 4.13
N THR A 179 -0.33 8.44 5.12
CA THR A 179 0.71 9.47 5.20
C THR A 179 2.08 8.88 5.54
N SER A 180 2.11 7.81 6.33
CA SER A 180 3.34 7.05 6.63
C SER A 180 3.86 6.32 5.40
N ILE A 181 2.98 5.64 4.65
CA ILE A 181 3.29 4.95 3.39
C ILE A 181 3.88 5.93 2.36
N LEU A 182 3.20 7.06 2.11
CA LEU A 182 3.66 8.08 1.16
C LEU A 182 5.02 8.67 1.58
N SER A 183 5.19 8.96 2.87
CA SER A 183 6.44 9.52 3.39
C SER A 183 7.61 8.55 3.25
N VAL A 184 7.39 7.27 3.57
CA VAL A 184 8.42 6.24 3.43
C VAL A 184 8.82 6.06 1.97
N ALA A 185 7.86 5.97 1.05
CA ALA A 185 8.14 5.83 -0.38
C ALA A 185 9.04 6.96 -0.90
N ILE A 186 8.70 8.22 -0.59
CA ILE A 186 9.49 9.38 -1.02
C ILE A 186 10.88 9.41 -0.35
N LEU A 187 10.97 9.16 0.95
CA LEU A 187 12.24 9.21 1.68
C LEU A 187 13.20 8.09 1.25
N GLN A 188 12.69 6.89 0.97
CA GLN A 188 13.52 5.80 0.40
C GLN A 188 14.07 6.17 -0.97
N GLU A 189 13.24 6.75 -1.85
CA GLU A 189 13.68 7.22 -3.17
C GLU A 189 14.70 8.36 -3.08
N MET A 190 14.62 9.20 -2.03
CA MET A 190 15.66 10.19 -1.72
C MET A 190 16.97 9.58 -1.18
N GLY A 191 16.99 8.29 -0.88
CA GLY A 191 18.15 7.55 -0.37
C GLY A 191 18.23 7.47 1.17
N TYR A 192 17.16 7.81 1.89
CA TYR A 192 17.11 7.62 3.34
C TYR A 192 16.70 6.19 3.70
N ASP A 193 17.36 5.63 4.71
CA ASP A 193 17.01 4.34 5.30
C ASP A 193 15.87 4.58 6.31
N VAL A 194 14.65 4.26 5.90
CA VAL A 194 13.41 4.47 6.66
C VAL A 194 12.58 3.19 6.73
N VAL A 195 11.76 3.10 7.77
CA VAL A 195 10.85 1.99 8.08
C VAL A 195 9.48 2.53 8.46
N LEU A 196 8.45 1.71 8.36
CA LEU A 196 7.15 1.98 8.97
C LEU A 196 7.21 1.58 10.45
N LEU A 197 6.52 2.34 11.31
CA LEU A 197 6.35 2.07 12.73
C LEU A 197 4.86 1.89 12.99
N GLU A 198 4.46 0.65 13.26
CA GLU A 198 3.08 0.30 13.60
C GLU A 198 2.90 0.31 15.12
N LEU A 199 1.85 0.99 15.57
CA LEU A 199 1.42 1.10 16.95
C LEU A 199 -0.06 0.71 17.02
N PRO A 200 -0.62 0.41 18.21
CA PRO A 200 -2.06 0.22 18.36
C PRO A 200 -2.83 1.44 17.83
N GLU A 201 -3.64 1.23 16.78
CA GLU A 201 -4.49 2.25 16.13
C GLU A 201 -3.72 3.47 15.58
N HIS A 202 -2.39 3.38 15.36
CA HIS A 202 -1.59 4.48 14.81
C HIS A 202 -0.42 3.98 13.97
N MET A 203 0.01 4.78 13.01
CA MET A 203 1.20 4.54 12.22
C MET A 203 2.03 5.80 12.08
N ALA A 204 3.34 5.63 12.15
CA ALA A 204 4.33 6.66 11.87
C ALA A 204 5.47 6.07 11.04
N LEU A 205 6.49 6.88 10.74
CA LEU A 205 7.71 6.39 10.14
C LEU A 205 8.90 6.46 11.11
N GLY A 206 9.87 5.58 10.91
CA GLY A 206 11.15 5.60 11.57
C GLY A 206 12.24 5.96 10.57
N ILE A 207 13.04 6.98 10.87
CA ILE A 207 14.20 7.36 10.03
C ILE A 207 15.50 6.98 10.72
N LYS A 208 16.38 6.28 9.99
CA LYS A 208 17.70 5.94 10.52
C LYS A 208 18.51 7.19 10.75
N CYS A 209 19.02 7.32 11.96
CA CYS A 209 19.99 8.35 12.32
C CYS A 209 21.15 7.72 13.08
N ASP A 210 22.25 8.45 13.17
CA ASP A 210 23.29 8.12 14.14
C ASP A 210 22.68 8.18 15.55
N PRO A 211 23.09 7.29 16.47
CA PRO A 211 22.54 7.27 17.82
C PRO A 211 22.86 8.59 18.55
N GLU A 212 21.84 9.42 18.69
CA GLU A 212 21.85 10.64 19.47
C GLU A 212 21.36 10.42 20.91
N PRO A 213 21.84 11.20 21.90
CA PRO A 213 21.44 11.05 23.30
C PRO A 213 19.96 11.36 23.59
N LYS A 214 19.23 11.94 22.63
CA LYS A 214 17.87 12.44 22.77
C LYS A 214 17.03 12.04 21.56
N GLY A 215 15.72 11.92 21.76
CA GLY A 215 14.76 11.52 20.74
C GLY A 215 14.33 10.06 20.90
N ARG A 216 13.05 9.80 20.66
CA ARG A 216 12.50 8.44 20.68
C ARG A 216 12.97 7.69 19.44
N ASN A 217 13.60 6.55 19.63
CA ASN A 217 14.04 5.66 18.55
C ASN A 217 13.78 4.20 18.89
N PHE A 218 13.81 3.36 17.86
CA PHE A 218 13.58 1.93 17.91
C PHE A 218 14.73 1.20 17.21
N GLU A 219 15.25 0.17 17.86
CA GLU A 219 16.36 -0.63 17.31
C GLU A 219 15.83 -1.71 16.38
N TYR A 220 16.41 -1.80 15.18
CA TYR A 220 16.15 -2.89 14.24
C TYR A 220 17.41 -3.21 13.45
N LYS A 221 17.84 -4.49 13.45
CA LYS A 221 19.07 -4.97 12.79
C LYS A 221 20.31 -4.09 13.06
N ASN A 222 20.51 -3.69 14.32
CA ASN A 222 21.62 -2.82 14.79
C ASN A 222 21.59 -1.36 14.26
N ASN A 223 20.47 -0.91 13.69
CA ASN A 223 20.24 0.50 13.34
C ASN A 223 19.25 1.12 14.34
N HIS A 224 19.34 2.44 14.53
CA HIS A 224 18.41 3.23 15.34
C HIS A 224 17.49 4.04 14.44
N TYR A 225 16.20 3.73 14.46
CA TYR A 225 15.17 4.42 13.70
C TYR A 225 14.44 5.40 14.60
N TYR A 226 14.65 6.70 14.40
CA TYR A 226 14.03 7.77 15.16
C TYR A 226 12.59 7.98 14.68
N TYR A 227 11.67 8.06 15.64
CA TYR A 227 10.26 8.31 15.38
C TYR A 227 10.09 9.64 14.64
N LEU A 228 9.27 9.66 13.59
CA LEU A 228 8.91 10.87 12.88
C LEU A 228 7.42 10.82 12.55
N GLU A 229 6.68 11.72 13.20
CA GLU A 229 5.25 11.83 13.03
C GLU A 229 4.89 12.44 11.67
N THR A 230 3.98 11.81 10.93
CA THR A 230 3.50 12.29 9.63
C THR A 230 2.16 13.02 9.74
N THR A 231 1.46 12.86 10.87
CA THR A 231 0.16 13.49 11.13
C THR A 231 0.28 14.73 12.01
N GLY A 232 -0.55 15.73 11.76
CA GLY A 232 -0.40 17.03 12.42
C GLY A 232 0.75 17.84 11.81
N SER A 233 1.35 18.77 12.56
CA SER A 233 2.29 19.73 11.98
C SER A 233 3.47 20.03 12.90
N ASN A 234 4.63 20.28 12.29
CA ASN A 234 5.86 20.72 12.94
C ASN A 234 6.55 19.69 13.84
N TRP A 235 6.17 18.42 13.77
CA TRP A 235 6.89 17.36 14.47
C TRP A 235 8.31 17.20 13.93
N GLN A 236 9.27 17.15 14.84
CA GLN A 236 10.68 16.95 14.50
C GLN A 236 11.07 15.48 14.66
N ILE A 237 12.20 15.11 14.05
CA ILE A 237 12.80 13.78 14.19
C ILE A 237 13.05 13.48 15.68
N GLY A 238 12.56 12.34 16.14
CA GLY A 238 12.65 11.87 17.52
C GLY A 238 11.57 12.41 18.45
N GLU A 239 10.68 13.30 17.99
CA GLU A 239 9.53 13.76 18.77
C GLU A 239 8.35 12.81 18.59
N MET A 240 7.92 12.19 19.69
CA MET A 240 6.77 11.28 19.73
C MET A 240 5.65 11.90 20.59
N PRO A 241 4.38 11.89 20.13
CA PRO A 241 3.24 12.29 20.94
C PRO A 241 3.20 11.57 22.29
N ASP A 242 2.79 12.28 23.34
CA ASP A 242 2.77 11.76 24.72
C ASP A 242 1.92 10.49 24.86
N GLU A 243 0.83 10.40 24.11
CA GLU A 243 -0.12 9.29 24.13
C GLU A 243 0.46 7.96 23.65
N TYR A 244 1.52 7.98 22.85
CA TYR A 244 2.13 6.78 22.28
C TYR A 244 3.43 6.36 22.98
N LYS A 245 3.91 7.11 23.98
CA LYS A 245 5.24 6.91 24.58
C LYS A 245 5.47 5.52 25.15
N ASP A 246 4.44 4.95 25.74
CA ASP A 246 4.46 3.66 26.43
C ASP A 246 3.84 2.52 25.59
N GLU A 247 3.38 2.82 24.37
CA GLU A 247 2.77 1.82 23.49
C GLU A 247 3.83 0.93 22.83
N PRO A 248 3.52 -0.36 22.58
CA PRO A 248 4.39 -1.24 21.83
C PRO A 248 4.51 -0.74 20.38
N VAL A 249 5.72 -0.82 19.82
CA VAL A 249 5.99 -0.39 18.46
C VAL A 249 6.59 -1.55 17.67
N GLN A 250 5.95 -1.89 16.56
CA GLN A 250 6.44 -2.86 15.59
C GLN A 250 7.17 -2.12 14.46
N VAL A 251 8.44 -2.46 14.26
CA VAL A 251 9.22 -1.95 13.13
C VAL A 251 8.93 -2.81 11.90
N ILE A 252 8.33 -2.21 10.88
CA ILE A 252 8.05 -2.86 9.60
C ILE A 252 9.07 -2.34 8.57
N PRO A 253 10.08 -3.15 8.19
CA PRO A 253 11.00 -2.78 7.13
C PRO A 253 10.28 -2.72 5.79
N VAL A 254 10.53 -1.67 5.00
CA VAL A 254 9.98 -1.55 3.65
C VAL A 254 11.04 -1.96 2.63
N TYR A 255 10.77 -3.03 1.91
CA TYR A 255 11.64 -3.55 0.86
C TYR A 255 10.80 -4.24 -0.21
N ARG A 256 11.31 -4.23 -1.43
CA ARG A 256 10.61 -4.86 -2.54
C ARG A 256 10.68 -6.38 -2.46
N ARG A 257 9.54 -7.04 -2.71
CA ARG A 257 9.41 -8.51 -2.69
C ARG A 257 8.16 -8.95 -3.47
N PRO A 258 8.10 -10.20 -3.94
CA PRO A 258 6.84 -10.76 -4.43
C PRO A 258 5.90 -11.07 -3.26
N LEU A 259 4.60 -11.04 -3.54
CA LEU A 259 3.53 -11.56 -2.69
C LEU A 259 2.43 -12.02 -3.62
N VAL A 260 1.93 -13.24 -3.44
CA VAL A 260 0.85 -13.74 -4.30
C VAL A 260 -0.43 -13.92 -3.51
N ASN A 261 -1.55 -13.58 -4.14
CA ASN A 261 -2.87 -13.94 -3.68
C ASN A 261 -3.38 -15.12 -4.50
N LEU A 262 -3.81 -16.16 -3.80
CA LEU A 262 -4.48 -17.31 -4.40
C LEU A 262 -5.99 -17.20 -4.24
N ASP A 263 -6.69 -17.69 -5.26
CA ASP A 263 -8.11 -17.99 -5.24
C ASP A 263 -8.37 -19.25 -6.09
N PHE A 264 -9.43 -20.00 -5.81
CA PHE A 264 -9.82 -21.12 -6.67
C PHE A 264 -11.32 -21.37 -6.68
N ASN A 265 -11.78 -21.98 -7.77
CA ASN A 265 -13.08 -22.61 -7.86
C ASN A 265 -12.90 -24.10 -8.19
N ALA A 266 -13.68 -24.96 -7.53
CA ALA A 266 -13.63 -26.40 -7.73
C ALA A 266 -15.01 -26.95 -8.12
N GLN A 267 -15.03 -27.86 -9.09
CA GLN A 267 -16.20 -28.63 -9.48
C GLN A 267 -15.94 -30.09 -9.20
N CYS A 268 -16.86 -30.74 -8.47
CA CYS A 268 -16.76 -32.14 -8.12
C CYS A 268 -17.95 -32.93 -8.70
N GLU A 269 -17.65 -33.91 -9.55
CA GLU A 269 -18.58 -34.94 -9.95
C GLU A 269 -18.32 -36.20 -9.12
N TYR A 270 -19.36 -36.84 -8.57
CA TYR A 270 -19.16 -37.99 -7.68
C TYR A 270 -20.12 -39.15 -7.93
N SER A 271 -19.66 -40.34 -7.55
CA SER A 271 -20.38 -41.61 -7.60
C SER A 271 -20.05 -42.43 -6.36
N GLN A 272 -20.72 -43.57 -6.18
CA GLN A 272 -20.39 -44.51 -5.09
C GLN A 272 -18.96 -45.06 -5.15
N LYS A 273 -18.25 -44.93 -6.29
CA LYS A 273 -16.92 -45.51 -6.48
C LYS A 273 -15.81 -44.48 -6.36
N GLU A 274 -16.04 -43.28 -6.87
CA GLU A 274 -15.05 -42.20 -6.94
C GLU A 274 -15.72 -40.84 -7.10
N GLY A 275 -15.00 -39.80 -6.71
CA GLY A 275 -15.21 -38.42 -7.13
C GLY A 275 -14.07 -37.95 -8.04
N VAL A 276 -14.44 -37.09 -8.99
CA VAL A 276 -13.55 -36.44 -9.94
C VAL A 276 -13.68 -34.94 -9.73
N VAL A 277 -12.56 -34.28 -9.48
CA VAL A 277 -12.51 -32.86 -9.12
C VAL A 277 -11.67 -32.11 -10.15
N ASP A 278 -12.28 -31.08 -10.73
CA ASP A 278 -11.60 -30.06 -11.53
C ASP A 278 -11.43 -28.81 -10.68
N VAL A 279 -10.22 -28.25 -10.61
CA VAL A 279 -9.89 -27.05 -9.84
C VAL A 279 -9.29 -26.00 -10.77
N ASN A 280 -9.89 -24.82 -10.79
CA ASN A 280 -9.37 -23.65 -11.49
C ASN A 280 -8.78 -22.68 -10.46
N VAL A 281 -7.47 -22.52 -10.48
CA VAL A 281 -6.71 -21.66 -9.57
C VAL A 281 -6.35 -20.37 -10.29
N THR A 282 -6.56 -19.24 -9.61
CA THR A 282 -6.03 -17.94 -10.00
C THR A 282 -4.96 -17.54 -8.99
N LEU A 283 -3.76 -17.25 -9.50
CA LEU A 283 -2.67 -16.65 -8.75
C LEU A 283 -2.47 -15.22 -9.26
N ARG A 284 -2.54 -14.23 -8.37
CA ARG A 284 -2.23 -12.83 -8.69
C ARG A 284 -1.01 -12.37 -7.90
N ASN A 285 0.00 -11.84 -8.56
CA ASN A 285 1.10 -11.18 -7.86
C ASN A 285 0.66 -9.77 -7.43
N VAL A 286 0.63 -9.52 -6.13
CA VAL A 286 0.33 -8.23 -5.50
C VAL A 286 1.55 -7.64 -4.79
N GLY A 287 2.71 -8.28 -4.94
CA GLY A 287 3.99 -7.76 -4.50
C GLY A 287 4.57 -6.76 -5.49
N SER A 288 5.72 -6.23 -5.13
CA SER A 288 6.43 -5.20 -5.90
C SER A 288 7.53 -5.75 -6.81
N GLU A 289 7.83 -7.05 -6.71
CA GLU A 289 8.79 -7.76 -7.56
C GLU A 289 8.12 -8.92 -8.27
N ILE A 290 8.77 -9.41 -9.33
CA ILE A 290 8.37 -10.61 -10.04
C ILE A 290 8.34 -11.80 -9.07
N ALA A 291 7.27 -12.58 -9.10
CA ALA A 291 7.25 -13.90 -8.47
C ALA A 291 7.94 -14.88 -9.43
N GLU A 292 9.18 -15.25 -9.12
CA GLU A 292 10.07 -16.00 -10.00
C GLU A 292 9.87 -17.51 -9.84
N ASP A 293 9.85 -18.22 -10.98
CA ASP A 293 9.76 -19.68 -11.09
C ASP A 293 8.71 -20.27 -10.13
N THR A 294 7.54 -19.63 -10.11
CA THR A 294 6.46 -19.97 -9.19
C THR A 294 5.66 -21.16 -9.72
N THR A 295 5.53 -22.20 -8.90
CA THR A 295 4.74 -23.39 -9.19
C THR A 295 3.50 -23.43 -8.30
N ILE A 296 2.34 -23.72 -8.91
CA ILE A 296 1.08 -23.97 -8.21
C ILE A 296 0.91 -25.47 -8.01
N TYR A 297 0.74 -25.89 -6.77
CA TYR A 297 0.41 -27.24 -6.37
C TYR A 297 -1.06 -27.33 -6.00
N VAL A 298 -1.76 -28.32 -6.54
CA VAL A 298 -3.16 -28.62 -6.20
C VAL A 298 -3.24 -30.06 -5.72
N ALA A 299 -3.83 -30.27 -4.55
CA ALA A 299 -4.02 -31.59 -3.97
C ALA A 299 -5.46 -31.77 -3.45
N LEU A 300 -5.97 -33.00 -3.55
CA LEU A 300 -7.14 -33.45 -2.80
C LEU A 300 -6.65 -34.02 -1.47
N GLN A 301 -6.48 -33.17 -0.46
CA GLN A 301 -5.93 -33.56 0.84
C GLN A 301 -6.91 -34.45 1.60
N ALA A 302 -6.41 -35.55 2.17
CA ALA A 302 -7.17 -36.48 3.00
C ALA A 302 -7.41 -35.91 4.41
N ASP A 303 -8.35 -36.52 5.12
CA ASP A 303 -8.79 -36.16 6.47
C ASP A 303 -7.72 -36.26 7.57
N ASP A 304 -6.59 -36.92 7.28
CA ASP A 304 -5.43 -36.95 8.17
C ASP A 304 -4.44 -35.80 7.96
N GLU A 305 -4.73 -34.88 7.03
CA GLU A 305 -3.94 -33.71 6.67
C GLU A 305 -2.52 -33.99 6.14
N ILE A 306 -2.13 -35.26 6.04
CA ILE A 306 -0.78 -35.68 5.63
C ILE A 306 -0.80 -36.21 4.21
N ARG A 307 -1.83 -37.01 3.86
CA ARG A 307 -1.93 -37.64 2.55
C ARG A 307 -2.72 -36.79 1.58
N ALA A 308 -2.36 -36.86 0.31
CA ALA A 308 -3.22 -36.45 -0.79
C ALA A 308 -3.81 -37.70 -1.46
N TRP A 309 -5.09 -37.68 -1.81
CA TRP A 309 -5.71 -38.70 -2.64
C TRP A 309 -5.18 -38.64 -4.07
N ASP A 310 -5.02 -37.42 -4.59
CA ASP A 310 -4.46 -37.10 -5.89
C ASP A 310 -3.89 -35.68 -5.85
N GLN A 311 -2.91 -35.39 -6.69
CA GLN A 311 -2.24 -34.10 -6.76
C GLN A 311 -1.63 -33.83 -8.13
N VAL A 312 -1.52 -32.55 -8.48
CA VAL A 312 -0.88 -32.07 -9.70
C VAL A 312 -0.21 -30.73 -9.44
N GLU A 313 0.79 -30.40 -10.26
CA GLU A 313 1.49 -29.13 -10.22
C GLU A 313 1.47 -28.45 -11.61
N SER A 314 1.56 -27.14 -11.63
CA SER A 314 1.78 -26.37 -12.85
C SER A 314 3.23 -26.46 -13.31
N ASP A 315 3.51 -26.11 -14.56
CA ASP A 315 4.86 -25.69 -14.94
C ASP A 315 5.22 -24.42 -14.14
N PRO A 316 6.50 -24.21 -13.78
CA PRO A 316 6.95 -22.96 -13.17
C PRO A 316 6.66 -21.76 -14.08
N VAL A 317 6.25 -20.64 -13.47
CA VAL A 317 5.92 -19.41 -14.19
C VAL A 317 6.45 -18.17 -13.47
N ASN A 318 6.92 -17.20 -14.24
CA ASN A 318 7.21 -15.86 -13.74
C ASN A 318 5.95 -15.01 -13.82
N VAL A 319 5.56 -14.38 -12.70
CA VAL A 319 4.37 -13.53 -12.63
C VAL A 319 4.77 -12.11 -12.24
N GLU A 320 4.62 -11.17 -13.18
CA GLU A 320 4.91 -9.75 -12.97
C GLU A 320 3.96 -9.13 -11.92
N PRO A 321 4.36 -8.05 -11.23
CA PRO A 321 3.49 -7.29 -10.35
C PRO A 321 2.14 -6.94 -11.00
N GLU A 322 1.05 -7.10 -10.24
CA GLU A 322 -0.35 -6.94 -10.64
C GLU A 322 -0.88 -7.89 -11.72
N GLU A 323 -0.03 -8.70 -12.35
CA GLU A 323 -0.46 -9.71 -13.31
C GLU A 323 -1.05 -10.95 -12.63
N SER A 324 -1.77 -11.74 -13.41
CA SER A 324 -2.40 -12.98 -12.92
C SER A 324 -2.10 -14.16 -13.84
N TYR A 325 -1.93 -15.31 -13.21
CA TYR A 325 -1.76 -16.60 -13.86
C TYR A 325 -2.91 -17.52 -13.48
N GLN A 326 -3.45 -18.24 -14.47
CA GLN A 326 -4.51 -19.23 -14.27
C GLN A 326 -3.98 -20.63 -14.51
N PHE A 327 -4.26 -21.54 -13.57
CA PHE A 327 -3.91 -22.94 -13.66
C PHE A 327 -5.15 -23.81 -13.47
N ILE A 328 -5.36 -24.76 -14.39
CA ILE A 328 -6.50 -25.67 -14.34
C ILE A 328 -6.00 -27.10 -14.09
N ALA A 329 -6.21 -27.59 -12.88
CA ALA A 329 -6.02 -28.98 -12.50
C ALA A 329 -7.28 -29.77 -12.87
N LYS A 330 -7.19 -30.71 -13.81
CA LYS A 330 -8.34 -31.50 -14.27
C LYS A 330 -8.26 -32.95 -13.84
N GLY A 331 -9.40 -33.50 -13.45
CA GLY A 331 -9.60 -34.92 -13.30
C GLY A 331 -8.94 -35.53 -12.06
N LEU A 332 -8.73 -34.74 -11.00
CA LEU A 332 -8.17 -35.24 -9.75
C LEU A 332 -9.15 -36.21 -9.09
N ARG A 333 -8.66 -37.33 -8.57
CA ARG A 333 -9.51 -38.43 -8.10
C ARG A 333 -9.50 -38.62 -6.60
N VAL A 334 -10.67 -38.89 -6.03
CA VAL A 334 -10.85 -39.28 -4.63
C VAL A 334 -11.72 -40.54 -4.55
N PRO A 335 -11.37 -41.57 -3.76
CA PRO A 335 -12.21 -42.76 -3.63
C PRO A 335 -13.59 -42.43 -3.02
N GLY A 336 -14.64 -43.13 -3.46
CA GLY A 336 -15.99 -42.96 -2.90
C GLY A 336 -16.06 -43.32 -1.42
N GLY A 337 -16.91 -42.62 -0.66
CA GLY A 337 -17.04 -42.76 0.79
C GLY A 337 -15.88 -42.13 1.57
N LYS A 338 -15.09 -41.25 0.94
CA LYS A 338 -13.96 -40.55 1.58
C LYS A 338 -14.22 -39.07 1.72
N THR A 339 -13.55 -38.51 2.71
CA THR A 339 -13.50 -37.07 2.96
C THR A 339 -12.22 -36.50 2.37
N PHE A 340 -12.33 -35.33 1.77
CA PHE A 340 -11.20 -34.57 1.24
C PHE A 340 -11.46 -33.07 1.33
N ARG A 341 -10.42 -32.26 1.14
CA ARG A 341 -10.54 -30.84 0.80
C ARG A 341 -9.60 -30.52 -0.35
N VAL A 342 -9.91 -29.46 -1.10
CA VAL A 342 -8.97 -28.90 -2.07
C VAL A 342 -7.92 -28.12 -1.28
N TYR A 343 -6.65 -28.46 -1.47
CA TYR A 343 -5.50 -27.75 -0.94
C TYR A 343 -4.72 -27.17 -2.11
N VAL A 344 -4.51 -25.85 -2.11
CA VAL A 344 -3.73 -25.15 -3.12
C VAL A 344 -2.57 -24.45 -2.45
N ARG A 345 -1.37 -24.60 -3.03
CA ARG A 345 -0.16 -23.93 -2.56
C ARG A 345 0.62 -23.36 -3.73
N ALA A 346 1.18 -22.16 -3.57
CA ALA A 346 2.15 -21.58 -4.49
C ALA A 346 3.51 -21.46 -3.81
N ILE A 347 4.58 -21.80 -4.53
CA ILE A 347 5.97 -21.68 -4.08
C ILE A 347 6.81 -21.25 -5.28
N GLY A 348 7.75 -20.32 -5.08
CA GLY A 348 8.72 -19.89 -6.11
C GLY A 348 10.11 -19.72 -5.53
N GLU A 349 11.07 -19.33 -6.36
CA GLU A 349 12.47 -19.16 -5.94
C GLU A 349 12.63 -18.02 -4.92
N ASN A 350 11.91 -16.92 -5.14
CA ASN A 350 11.95 -15.70 -4.31
C ASN A 350 10.63 -15.45 -3.55
N LEU A 351 9.68 -16.39 -3.62
CA LEU A 351 8.35 -16.28 -3.06
C LEU A 351 8.19 -17.17 -1.81
N PHE A 352 7.81 -16.57 -0.69
CA PHE A 352 7.34 -17.33 0.48
C PHE A 352 6.07 -18.10 0.13
N SER A 353 5.96 -19.33 0.63
CA SER A 353 4.84 -20.17 0.22
C SER A 353 3.50 -19.63 0.70
N GLU A 354 2.55 -19.53 -0.22
CA GLU A 354 1.17 -19.12 0.04
C GLU A 354 0.24 -20.32 -0.12
N GLU A 355 -0.74 -20.47 0.77
CA GLU A 355 -1.65 -21.62 0.76
C GLU A 355 -3.09 -21.25 1.07
N ILE A 356 -4.03 -21.91 0.39
CA ILE A 356 -5.47 -21.79 0.65
C ILE A 356 -6.13 -23.16 0.56
N MET A 357 -7.23 -23.33 1.28
CA MET A 357 -7.92 -24.62 1.39
C MET A 357 -9.43 -24.44 1.32
N SER A 358 -10.13 -25.43 0.77
CA SER A 358 -11.58 -25.51 0.89
C SER A 358 -12.00 -26.04 2.26
N GLU A 359 -13.29 -25.91 2.56
CA GLU A 359 -13.94 -26.73 3.57
C GLU A 359 -13.84 -28.22 3.22
N TRP A 360 -14.01 -29.07 4.24
CA TRP A 360 -14.04 -30.52 4.06
C TRP A 360 -15.31 -30.97 3.34
N VAL A 361 -15.14 -31.86 2.36
CA VAL A 361 -16.20 -32.47 1.54
C VAL A 361 -16.15 -33.98 1.69
N SER A 362 -17.31 -34.61 1.89
CA SER A 362 -17.44 -36.07 1.92
C SER A 362 -18.32 -36.52 0.77
N ILE A 363 -17.86 -37.51 0.00
CA ILE A 363 -18.54 -38.00 -1.22
C ILE A 363 -18.90 -39.48 -1.15
#